data_AF-A0A3B8JIR1-F1
#
_entry.id   AF-A0A3B8JIR1-F1
#
_cell.length_a   1.000
_cell.length_b   1.000
_cell.length_c   1.000
_cell.angle_alpha   90.00
_cell.angle_beta   90.00
_cell.angle_gamma   90.00
#
_symmetry.space_group_name_H-M   'P 1'
#
loop_
_entity.id
_entity.type
_entity.pdbx_description
1 polymer ?
#
loop_
_entity_poly.entity_id
_entity_poly.type
_entity_poly.pdbx_seq_one_letter_code
_entity_poly.pdbx_strand_id
1 'polypeptide(L)' 'MLPLKKKILIDEAMRPVAVVIDYQDWQKIEQILEAYQLQQKEEFNLNKYAGVIKLTQDPLEYQQQIRDEWR' A
#
# COMPACT_ATOMS: atom_id res chain seq x y z
N MET A 1 -16.14 3.13 -17.54
CA MET A 1 -15.60 1.86 -17.02
C MET A 1 -15.29 0.95 -18.20
N LEU A 2 -14.08 0.38 -18.26
CA LEU A 2 -13.74 -0.59 -19.31
C LEU A 2 -14.53 -1.88 -19.07
N PRO A 3 -15.31 -2.38 -20.05
CA PRO A 3 -16.01 -3.65 -19.91
C PRO A 3 -15.01 -4.79 -19.98
N LEU A 4 -14.56 -5.28 -18.81
CA LEU A 4 -13.61 -6.37 -18.68
C LEU A 4 -14.36 -7.68 -18.44
N LYS A 5 -14.13 -8.68 -19.30
CA LYS A 5 -14.66 -10.03 -19.08
C LYS A 5 -13.72 -10.78 -18.14
N LYS A 6 -14.13 -10.95 -16.89
CA LYS A 6 -13.40 -11.72 -15.90
C LYS A 6 -14.19 -12.94 -15.46
N LYS A 7 -13.51 -14.07 -15.29
CA LYS A 7 -14.06 -15.30 -14.71
C LYS A 7 -13.35 -15.58 -13.39
N ILE A 8 -14.11 -15.80 -12.33
CA ILE A 8 -13.56 -16.18 -11.03
C ILE A 8 -13.49 -17.71 -11.00
N LEU A 9 -12.30 -18.24 -10.74
CA LEU A 9 -12.09 -19.65 -10.44
C LEU A 9 -12.22 -19.84 -8.93
N ILE A 10 -13.02 -20.84 -8.56
CA ILE A 10 -13.41 -21.13 -7.19
C ILE A 10 -12.93 -22.54 -6.85
N ASP A 11 -12.43 -22.76 -5.63
CA ASP A 11 -12.04 -24.09 -5.13
C ASP A 11 -13.24 -24.96 -4.76
N GLU A 12 -12.95 -26.19 -4.34
CA GLU A 12 -13.94 -27.17 -3.87
C GLU A 12 -14.69 -26.70 -2.60
N ALA A 13 -14.13 -25.76 -1.84
CA ALA A 13 -14.75 -25.15 -0.67
C ALA A 13 -15.53 -23.86 -0.99
N MET A 14 -15.85 -23.62 -2.27
CA MET A 14 -16.49 -22.40 -2.77
C MET A 14 -15.75 -21.08 -2.49
N ARG A 15 -14.41 -21.12 -2.29
CA ARG A 15 -13.58 -19.93 -2.10
C ARG A 15 -12.93 -19.48 -3.40
N PRO A 16 -12.91 -18.18 -3.72
CA PRO A 16 -12.27 -17.68 -4.93
C PRO A 16 -10.75 -17.83 -4.82
N VAL A 17 -10.14 -18.50 -5.81
CA VAL A 17 -8.68 -18.76 -5.83
C VAL A 17 -7.98 -17.92 -6.89
N ALA A 18 -8.59 -17.75 -8.05
CA ALA A 18 -7.96 -17.04 -9.16
C ALA A 18 -8.99 -16.29 -10.00
N VAL A 19 -8.52 -15.29 -10.73
CA VAL A 19 -9.32 -14.55 -11.71
C VAL A 19 -8.68 -14.73 -13.08
N VAL A 20 -9.43 -15.27 -14.02
CA VAL A 20 -9.02 -15.43 -15.41
C VAL A 20 -9.59 -14.25 -16.21
N ILE A 21 -8.71 -13.57 -16.93
CA ILE A 21 -9.02 -12.43 -17.79
C ILE A 21 -8.45 -12.75 -19.18
N ASP A 22 -9.08 -12.24 -20.23
CA ASP A 22 -8.50 -12.31 -21.58
C ASP A 22 -7.13 -11.62 -21.60
N TYR A 23 -6.20 -12.18 -22.37
CA TYR A 23 -4.84 -11.66 -22.44
C TYR A 23 -4.78 -10.23 -22.98
N GLN A 24 -5.62 -9.87 -23.96
CA GLN A 24 -5.65 -8.52 -24.53
C GLN A 24 -6.12 -7.49 -23.51
N ASP A 25 -7.08 -7.89 -22.68
CA ASP A 25 -7.61 -7.06 -21.61
C ASP A 25 -6.58 -6.92 -20.48
N TRP A 26 -5.88 -8.00 -20.13
CA TRP A 26 -4.76 -7.96 -19.18
C TRP A 26 -3.66 -6.99 -19.64
N GLN A 27 -3.27 -7.03 -20.91
CA GLN A 27 -2.22 -6.16 -21.45
C GLN A 27 -2.62 -4.67 -21.42
N LYS A 28 -3.90 -4.35 -21.65
CA LYS A 28 -4.40 -2.97 -21.52
C LYS A 28 -4.36 -2.49 -20.07
N ILE A 29 -4.70 -3.37 -19.12
CA ILE A 29 -4.65 -3.05 -17.68
C ILE A 29 -3.20 -2.78 -17.26
N GLU A 30 -2.25 -3.60 -17.68
CA GLU A 30 -0.81 -3.40 -17.43
C GLU A 30 -0.34 -2.02 -17.89
N GLN A 31 -0.67 -1.62 -19.13
CA GLN A 31 -0.30 -0.30 -19.66
C GLN A 31 -0.89 0.85 -18.84
N ILE A 32 -2.15 0.73 -18.40
CA ILE A 32 -2.80 1.75 -17.56
C ILE A 32 -2.13 1.81 -16.18
N LEU A 33 -1.79 0.67 -15.59
CA LEU A 33 -1.12 0.61 -14.28
C LEU A 33 0.29 1.18 -14.34
N GLU A 34 1.04 0.91 -15.40
CA GLU A 34 2.38 1.47 -15.62
C GLU A 34 2.32 3.00 -15.77
N ALA A 35 1.38 3.50 -16.59
CA ALA A 35 1.16 4.94 -16.73
C ALA A 35 0.77 5.59 -15.39
N TYR A 36 -0.05 4.90 -14.58
CA TYR A 36 -0.46 5.40 -13.27
C TYR A 36 0.67 5.35 -12.22
N GLN A 37 1.54 4.34 -12.25
CA GLN A 37 2.76 4.30 -11.42
C GLN A 37 3.74 5.41 -11.78
N LEU A 38 3.88 5.71 -13.08
CA LEU A 38 4.71 6.84 -13.53
C LEU A 38 4.13 8.18 -13.07
N GLN A 39 2.80 8.32 -13.03
CA GLN A 39 2.14 9.51 -12.49
C GLN A 39 2.23 9.61 -10.96
N GLN A 40 2.13 8.48 -10.23
CA GLN A 40 2.24 8.44 -8.77
C GLN A 40 3.68 8.51 -8.24
N LYS A 41 4.69 8.35 -9.10
CA LYS A 41 6.03 8.88 -8.84
C LYS A 41 6.05 10.41 -8.91
N GLU A 42 5.07 11.07 -8.28
CA GLU A 42 5.39 12.35 -7.68
C GLU A 42 6.61 12.10 -6.79
N GLU A 43 7.65 12.92 -6.95
CA GLU A 43 8.85 12.84 -6.14
C GLU A 43 8.45 13.03 -4.67
N PHE A 44 8.15 11.91 -3.99
CA PHE A 44 7.93 11.89 -2.55
C PHE A 44 9.30 12.11 -1.90
N ASN A 45 9.68 13.38 -1.87
CA ASN A 45 10.98 13.80 -1.43
C ASN A 45 11.01 13.72 0.11
N LEU A 46 11.46 12.57 0.62
CA LEU A 46 11.64 12.31 2.05
C LEU A 46 12.57 13.35 2.70
N ASN A 47 13.42 14.05 1.92
CA ASN A 47 14.26 15.13 2.45
C ASN A 47 13.44 16.33 2.93
N LYS A 48 12.17 16.49 2.53
CA LYS A 48 11.27 17.49 3.14
C LYS A 48 11.05 17.25 4.63
N TYR A 49 11.17 16.00 5.07
CA TYR A 49 11.06 15.59 6.47
C TYR A 49 12.42 15.30 7.09
N ALA A 50 13.53 15.50 6.34
CA ALA A 50 14.86 15.39 6.88
C ALA A 50 15.11 16.57 7.82
N GLY A 51 15.40 16.25 9.07
CA GLY A 51 15.63 17.22 10.12
C GLY A 51 15.81 16.51 11.46
N VAL A 52 16.13 17.28 12.48
CA VAL A 52 16.18 16.76 13.85
C VAL A 52 14.74 16.70 14.37
N ILE A 53 14.29 15.50 14.74
CA ILE A 53 13.01 15.32 15.44
C ILE A 53 13.09 16.14 16.73
N LYS A 54 12.37 17.27 16.78
CA LYS A 54 12.20 18.03 18.01
C LYS A 54 11.17 17.31 18.85
N LEU A 55 11.66 16.51 19.79
CA LEU A 55 10.82 15.85 20.77
C LEU A 55 10.21 16.92 21.69
N THR A 56 8.89 16.84 21.90
CA THR A 56 8.15 17.72 22.81
C THR A 56 8.36 17.37 24.28
N GLN A 57 8.83 16.15 24.55
CA GLN A 57 9.08 15.62 25.88
C GLN A 57 10.49 15.03 25.93
N ASP A 58 11.14 15.12 27.09
CA ASP A 58 12.41 14.47 27.32
C ASP A 58 12.26 12.94 27.17
N PRO A 59 13.13 12.27 26.39
CA PRO A 59 13.02 10.82 26.16
C PRO A 59 13.07 9.99 27.44
N LEU A 60 13.85 10.43 28.43
CA LEU A 60 14.04 9.70 29.68
C LEU A 60 12.78 9.81 30.56
N GLU A 61 12.14 10.97 30.58
CA GLU A 61 10.85 11.17 31.29
C GLU A 61 9.74 10.31 30.68
N TYR A 62 9.63 10.27 29.35
CA TYR A 62 8.66 9.42 28.67
C TYR A 62 8.88 7.94 28.98
N GLN A 63 10.13 7.48 28.96
CA GLN A 63 10.48 6.10 29.32
C GLN A 63 10.10 5.76 30.76
N GLN A 64 10.28 6.69 31.70
CA GLN A 64 9.90 6.49 33.09
C GLN A 64 8.37 6.40 33.25
N GLN A 65 7.61 7.31 32.61
CA GLN A 65 6.14 7.27 32.61
C GLN A 65 5.60 5.92 32.12
N ILE A 66 6.03 5.46 30.95
CA ILE A 66 5.58 4.18 30.40
C ILE A 66 5.96 3.02 31.34
N ARG A 67 7.15 3.05 31.95
CA ARG A 67 7.54 1.99 32.89
C ARG A 67 6.67 1.98 34.16
N ASP A 68 6.30 3.15 34.66
CA ASP A 68 5.48 3.28 35.86
C ASP A 68 4.00 2.97 35.58
N GLU A 69 3.51 3.18 34.35
CA GLU A 69 2.15 2.78 33.92
C GLU A 69 1.94 1.26 33.86
N TRP A 70 3.00 0.48 33.67
CA TRP A 70 2.94 -0.98 33.57
C TRP A 70 3.20 -1.68 34.92
N ARG A 71 3.19 -0.91 36.01
CA ARG A 71 3.42 -1.36 37.38
C ARG A 71 2.11 -1.58 38.13
#